data_AF-A0A1H8VXF4-F1
#
_entry.id   AF-A0A1H8VXF4-F1
#
_cell.length_a   1.000
_cell.length_b   1.000
_cell.length_c   1.000
_cell.angle_alpha   90.00
_cell.angle_beta   90.00
_cell.angle_gamma   90.00
#
_symmetry.space_group_name_H-M   'P 1'
#
loop_
_entity.id
_entity.type
_entity.pdbx_description
1 polymer ?
#
loop_
_entity_poly.entity_id
_entity_poly.type
_entity_poly.pdbx_seq_one_letter_code
_entity_poly.pdbx_strand_id
1 'polypeptide(L)'
;MDNQQFEKVRKELLVQLTKEKMKRARMMCEPQIQKFERLSPSERDHTIPNKMAIVPQQSSTGVFWVVYFEDLHLATSARLEMAICKAAIVVNDTITVKLNQMEG
;
A
#
# COMPACT_ATOMS: atom_id res chain seq x y z
N MET A 1 -16.71 -3.29 -7.98
CA MET A 1 -15.58 -2.89 -8.84
C MET A 1 -14.94 -4.18 -9.31
N ASP A 2 -15.01 -4.47 -10.60
CA ASP A 2 -14.35 -5.67 -11.12
C ASP A 2 -12.82 -5.51 -11.06
N ASN A 3 -12.10 -6.63 -11.07
CA ASN A 3 -10.63 -6.66 -10.94
C ASN A 3 -9.94 -5.88 -12.08
N GLN A 4 -10.55 -5.85 -13.27
CA GLN A 4 -10.03 -5.14 -14.44
C GLN A 4 -10.09 -3.62 -14.28
N GLN A 5 -11.18 -3.11 -13.71
CA GLN A 5 -11.37 -1.70 -13.42
C GLN A 5 -10.44 -1.23 -12.30
N PHE A 6 -10.23 -2.04 -11.27
CA PHE A 6 -9.24 -1.76 -10.23
C PHE A 6 -7.83 -1.69 -10.81
N GLU A 7 -7.40 -2.69 -11.59
CA GLU A 7 -6.06 -2.72 -12.19
C GLU A 7 -5.79 -1.53 -13.11
N LYS A 8 -6.81 -1.10 -13.86
CA LYS A 8 -6.74 0.10 -14.70
C LYS A 8 -6.50 1.36 -13.86
N VAL A 9 -7.32 1.56 -12.82
CA VAL A 9 -7.20 2.70 -11.90
C VAL A 9 -5.85 2.66 -11.18
N ARG A 10 -5.41 1.50 -10.69
CA ARG A 10 -4.09 1.33 -10.04
C ARG A 10 -2.97 1.78 -10.97
N LYS A 11 -2.99 1.35 -12.24
CA LYS A 11 -1.95 1.69 -13.22
C LYS A 11 -1.92 3.19 -13.51
N GLU A 12 -3.07 3.83 -13.66
CA GLU A 12 -3.17 5.28 -13.87
C GLU A 12 -2.66 6.07 -12.65
N LEU A 13 -3.03 5.66 -11.44
CA LEU A 13 -2.59 6.29 -10.20
C LEU A 13 -1.07 6.13 -9.97
N LEU A 14 -0.51 4.96 -10.29
CA LEU A 14 0.92 4.71 -10.17
C LEU A 14 1.75 5.63 -11.09
N VAL A 15 1.23 5.98 -12.26
CA VAL A 15 1.89 6.91 -13.20
C VAL A 15 1.86 8.35 -12.68
N GLN A 16 0.87 8.72 -11.86
CA GLN A 16 0.73 10.06 -11.29
C GLN A 16 1.47 10.25 -9.95
N LEU A 17 2.24 9.25 -9.51
CA LEU A 17 3.06 9.32 -8.31
C LEU A 17 4.23 10.30 -8.51
N THR A 18 4.13 11.47 -7.89
CA THR A 18 5.24 12.42 -7.82
C THR A 18 6.05 12.23 -6.55
N LYS A 19 7.32 12.69 -6.55
CA LYS A 19 8.17 12.71 -5.35
C LYS A 19 7.48 13.42 -4.17
N GLU A 20 6.75 14.50 -4.43
CA GLU A 20 6.03 15.25 -3.38
C GLU A 20 4.81 14.51 -2.83
N LYS A 21 4.04 13.81 -3.68
CA LYS A 21 2.95 12.94 -3.22
C LYS A 21 3.49 11.80 -2.34
N MET A 22 4.61 11.19 -2.73
CA MET A 22 5.28 10.16 -1.93
C MET A 22 5.81 10.71 -0.60
N LYS A 23 6.41 11.91 -0.58
CA LYS A 23 6.85 12.56 0.66
C LYS A 23 5.69 12.82 1.61
N ARG A 24 4.58 13.36 1.11
CA ARG A 24 3.37 13.62 1.92
C ARG A 24 2.78 12.33 2.48
N ALA A 25 2.60 11.31 1.64
CA ALA A 25 2.12 10.01 2.08
C ALA A 25 3.07 9.41 3.14
N ARG A 26 4.38 9.48 2.92
CA ARG A 26 5.37 9.03 3.91
C ARG A 26 5.23 9.76 5.24
N MET A 27 5.14 11.09 5.24
CA MET A 27 4.97 11.85 6.49
C MET A 27 3.71 11.44 7.26
N MET A 28 2.60 11.15 6.55
CA MET A 28 1.37 10.69 7.19
C MET A 28 1.49 9.25 7.72
N CYS A 29 2.25 8.41 7.02
CA CYS A 29 2.48 7.02 7.41
C CYS A 29 3.61 6.85 8.42
N GLU A 30 4.52 7.82 8.57
CA GLU A 30 5.73 7.71 9.41
C GLU A 30 5.40 7.34 10.87
N PRO A 31 4.38 7.91 11.54
CA PRO A 31 4.01 7.48 12.89
C PRO A 31 3.53 6.02 12.95
N GLN A 32 2.85 5.56 11.91
CA GLN A 32 2.32 4.20 11.81
C GLN A 32 3.46 3.21 11.50
N ILE A 33 4.42 3.61 10.65
CA ILE A 33 5.63 2.85 10.35
C ILE A 33 6.49 2.70 11.61
N GLN A 34 6.75 3.79 12.33
CA GLN A 34 7.50 3.74 13.60
C GLN A 34 6.81 2.88 14.66
N LYS A 35 5.48 2.93 14.72
CA LYS A 35 4.71 2.04 15.59
C LYS A 35 4.91 0.59 15.17
N PHE A 36 4.76 0.26 13.89
CA PHE A 36 4.94 -1.08 13.33
C PHE A 36 6.35 -1.65 13.56
N GLU A 37 7.39 -0.83 13.41
CA GLU A 37 8.79 -1.25 13.64
C GLU A 37 9.03 -1.69 15.08
N ARG A 38 8.33 -1.09 16.04
CA ARG A 38 8.43 -1.41 17.48
C ARG A 38 7.61 -2.64 17.89
N LEU A 39 6.75 -3.15 17.00
CA LEU A 39 5.97 -4.35 17.25
C LEU A 39 6.81 -5.61 17.03
N SER A 40 6.57 -6.62 17.86
CA SER A 40 7.04 -7.98 17.64
C SER A 40 6.40 -8.59 16.37
N PRO A 41 6.99 -9.64 15.77
CA PRO A 41 6.42 -10.29 14.60
C PRO A 41 4.95 -10.70 14.78
N SER A 42 4.58 -11.26 15.93
CA SER A 42 3.19 -11.61 16.24
C SER A 42 2.26 -10.40 16.32
N GLU A 43 2.71 -9.27 16.83
CA GLU A 43 1.90 -8.05 16.93
C GLU A 43 1.76 -7.32 15.58
N ARG A 44 2.75 -7.47 14.69
CA ARG A 44 2.67 -6.99 13.31
C ARG A 44 1.54 -7.66 12.55
N ASP A 45 1.39 -8.97 12.71
CA ASP A 45 0.31 -9.74 12.09
C ASP A 45 -1.09 -9.28 12.55
N HIS A 46 -1.20 -8.69 13.74
CA HIS A 46 -2.46 -8.14 14.28
C HIS A 46 -2.72 -6.68 13.92
N THR A 47 -1.70 -5.94 13.43
CA THR A 47 -1.83 -4.52 13.05
C THR A 47 -1.97 -4.30 11.56
N ILE A 48 -1.55 -5.28 10.76
CA ILE A 48 -2.00 -5.39 9.38
C ILE A 48 -3.49 -5.78 9.45
N PRO A 49 -4.42 -5.00 8.85
CA PRO A 49 -5.82 -5.40 8.80
C PRO A 49 -5.91 -6.86 8.35
N ASN A 50 -6.83 -7.66 8.88
CA ASN A 50 -6.96 -9.12 8.62
C ASN A 50 -6.97 -9.54 7.13
N LYS A 51 -7.09 -8.55 6.24
CA LYS A 51 -7.10 -8.70 4.79
C LYS A 51 -5.84 -8.17 4.11
N MET A 52 -4.96 -7.40 4.74
CA MET A 52 -3.70 -7.01 4.13
C MET A 52 -2.61 -8.03 4.47
N ALA A 53 -1.64 -8.20 3.57
CA ALA A 53 -0.45 -9.00 3.84
C ALA A 53 0.77 -8.28 3.28
N ILE A 54 1.88 -8.29 4.03
CA ILE A 54 3.16 -7.75 3.56
C ILE A 54 4.15 -8.91 3.49
N VAL A 55 4.59 -9.24 2.28
CA VAL A 55 5.42 -10.42 2.02
C VAL A 55 6.77 -9.98 1.47
N PRO A 56 7.89 -10.38 2.08
CA PRO A 56 9.20 -10.25 1.46
C PRO A 56 9.29 -11.29 0.33
N GLN A 57 9.69 -10.84 -0.86
CA GLN A 57 9.97 -11.69 -2.01
C GLN A 57 11.40 -11.49 -2.47
N GLN A 58 11.98 -12.56 -3.01
CA GLN A 58 13.36 -12.62 -3.43
C GLN A 58 13.41 -12.65 -4.96
N SER A 59 14.13 -11.72 -5.58
CA SER A 59 14.47 -11.75 -7.00
C SER A 59 15.96 -11.93 -7.20
N SER A 60 16.35 -12.13 -8.46
CA SER A 60 17.75 -12.06 -8.92
C SER A 60 18.45 -10.73 -8.60
N THR A 61 17.68 -9.67 -8.29
CA THR A 61 18.20 -8.33 -7.99
C THR A 61 18.15 -7.98 -6.50
N GLY A 62 17.67 -8.88 -5.64
CA GLY A 62 17.59 -8.68 -4.18
C GLY A 62 16.20 -8.91 -3.59
N VAL A 63 16.05 -8.56 -2.31
CA VAL A 63 14.77 -8.65 -1.60
C VAL A 63 13.92 -7.42 -1.93
N PHE A 64 12.64 -7.66 -2.23
CA PHE A 64 11.63 -6.62 -2.38
C PHE A 64 10.40 -6.98 -1.55
N TRP A 65 9.61 -5.96 -1.24
CA TRP A 65 8.42 -6.07 -0.41
C TRP A 65 7.18 -5.93 -1.28
N VAL A 66 6.25 -6.86 -1.11
CA VAL A 66 4.98 -6.89 -1.81
C VAL A 66 3.86 -6.71 -0.79
N VAL A 67 2.93 -5.80 -1.06
CA VAL A 67 1.74 -5.58 -0.25
C VAL A 67 0.53 -6.12 -1.01
N TYR A 68 -0.21 -7.00 -0.35
CA TYR A 68 -1.46 -7.56 -0.83
C TYR A 68 -2.64 -7.05 0.02
N PHE A 69 -3.82 -7.05 -0.59
CA PHE A 69 -5.11 -7.05 0.09
C PHE A 69 -5.89 -8.28 -0.39
N GLU A 70 -6.06 -9.27 0.48
CA GLU A 70 -6.49 -10.62 0.17
C GLU A 70 -5.53 -11.23 -0.86
N ASP A 71 -6.02 -11.59 -2.03
CA ASP A 71 -5.24 -12.06 -3.18
C ASP A 71 -4.80 -10.93 -4.12
N LEU A 72 -5.24 -9.69 -3.87
CA LEU A 72 -5.00 -8.55 -4.74
C LEU A 72 -3.64 -7.90 -4.48
N HIS A 73 -2.83 -7.81 -5.52
CA HIS A 73 -1.55 -7.08 -5.49
C HIS A 73 -1.79 -5.56 -5.43
N LEU A 74 -1.40 -4.93 -4.33
CA LEU A 74 -1.51 -3.48 -4.16
C LEU A 74 -0.26 -2.74 -4.59
N ALA A 75 0.91 -3.19 -4.13
CA ALA A 75 2.17 -2.47 -4.36
C ALA A 75 3.40 -3.36 -4.21
N THR A 76 4.46 -2.97 -4.92
CA THR A 76 5.80 -3.54 -4.76
C THR A 76 6.86 -2.45 -4.63
N SER A 77 7.86 -2.68 -3.77
CA SER A 77 9.04 -1.83 -3.66
C SER A 77 10.23 -2.56 -3.05
N ALA A 78 11.46 -2.18 -3.44
CA ALA A 78 12.69 -2.70 -2.81
C ALA A 78 12.81 -2.33 -1.31
N ARG A 79 12.12 -1.26 -0.89
CA ARG A 79 12.04 -0.81 0.50
C ARG A 79 10.66 -1.03 1.08
N LEU A 80 10.57 -1.58 2.28
CA LEU A 80 9.33 -1.89 2.99
C LEU A 80 8.47 -0.64 3.17
N GLU A 81 9.07 0.44 3.65
CA GLU A 81 8.39 1.71 3.95
C GLU A 81 7.75 2.29 2.68
N MET A 82 8.43 2.13 1.54
CA MET A 82 7.93 2.56 0.24
C MET A 82 6.81 1.66 -0.29
N ALA A 83 6.86 0.34 -0.02
CA ALA A 83 5.78 -0.57 -0.39
C ALA A 83 4.50 -0.23 0.40
N ILE A 84 4.64 0.02 1.71
CA ILE A 84 3.55 0.48 2.58
C ILE A 84 2.99 1.82 2.10
N CYS A 85 3.83 2.82 1.82
CA CYS A 85 3.36 4.12 1.34
C CYS A 85 2.59 4.02 0.02
N LYS A 86 3.09 3.23 -0.94
CA LYS A 86 2.39 3.00 -2.22
C LYS A 86 1.04 2.32 -2.00
N ALA A 87 0.99 1.29 -1.15
CA ALA A 87 -0.26 0.61 -0.83
C ALA A 87 -1.27 1.54 -0.14
N ALA A 88 -0.81 2.37 0.81
CA ALA A 88 -1.65 3.35 1.50
C ALA A 88 -2.26 4.39 0.54
N ILE A 89 -1.50 4.85 -0.46
CA ILE A 89 -2.01 5.74 -1.51
C ILE A 89 -3.13 5.06 -2.30
N VAL A 90 -2.91 3.83 -2.75
CA VAL A 90 -3.91 3.06 -3.51
C VAL A 90 -5.20 2.87 -2.69
N VAL A 91 -5.07 2.53 -1.41
CA VAL A 91 -6.22 2.34 -0.51
C VAL A 91 -6.96 3.66 -0.27
N ASN A 92 -6.24 4.74 0.07
CA ASN A 92 -6.85 6.04 0.35
C ASN A 92 -7.59 6.59 -0.87
N ASP A 93 -6.97 6.58 -2.04
CA ASP A 93 -7.62 7.07 -3.27
C ASP A 93 -8.84 6.21 -3.63
N THR A 94 -8.78 4.89 -3.42
CA THR A 94 -9.93 3.99 -3.63
C THR A 94 -11.11 4.34 -2.71
N ILE A 95 -10.82 4.64 -1.44
CA ILE A 95 -11.85 5.09 -0.48
C ILE A 95 -12.43 6.43 -0.92
N THR A 96 -11.58 7.40 -1.29
CA THR A 96 -12.03 8.71 -1.77
C THR A 96 -12.92 8.61 -3.01
N VAL A 97 -12.55 7.80 -3.99
CA VAL A 97 -13.38 7.57 -5.19
C VAL A 97 -14.75 6.98 -4.81
N LYS A 98 -14.78 5.99 -3.91
CA LYS A 98 -16.04 5.41 -3.43
C LYS A 98 -16.92 6.43 -2.70
N LEU A 99 -16.34 7.27 -1.85
CA LEU A 99 -17.09 8.31 -1.13
C LEU A 99 -17.73 9.30 -2.10
N ASN A 100 -16.98 9.76 -3.09
CA ASN A 100 -17.50 10.68 -4.11
C ASN A 100 -18.60 10.06 -4.99
N GLN A 101 -18.59 8.73 -5.18
CA GLN A 101 -19.66 8.01 -5.89
C GLN A 101 -20.93 7.80 -5.05
N MET A 102 -20.86 7.96 -3.73
CA MET A 102 -22.01 7.84 -2.83
C MET A 102 -22.68 9.21 -2.57
N GLU A 103 -21.95 10.30 -2.79
CA GLU A 103 -22.43 11.68 -2.62
C GLU A 103 -22.96 12.32 -3.92
N GLY A 104 -22.86 11.64 -5.07
CA GLY A 104 -23.36 12.09 -6.37
C GLY A 104 -24.42 11.16 -6.95
#